data_AF-A0A660VWF9-F1
#
_entry.id   AF-A0A660VWF9-F1
#
_cell.length_a   1.000
_cell.length_b   1.000
_cell.length_c   1.000
_cell.angle_alpha   90.00
_cell.angle_beta   90.00
_cell.angle_gamma   90.00
#
_symmetry.space_group_name_H-M   'P 1'
#
loop_
_entity.id
_entity.type
_entity.pdbx_description
1 polymer ?
#
loop_
_entity_poly.entity_id
_entity_poly.type
_entity_poly.pdbx_seq_one_letter_code
_entity_poly.pdbx_strand_id
1 'polypeptide(L)'
;MAHQPLADAPHRPQRSLLRTCAYALAPLLVLLVSLEATLALLGLGAEHGQPLSAGFDSQAQYLLPIEGSPGTWRTQFREAGRARKERVIPPKDGRVRVLLFGGSNTQGFPEDLLEQALNEAAPAPGYEVINLGRSGYGSERVLILFEQALKLEPDVVVIYSGHNEFVEAGFALELAERGTTARLLRALDQLQRVRIVNLAVTALRPAAAPLAPPHPEARRRERRSFDHLSYAQTQVFYATYAENLARMCELGQAAGARIVLSTVIGNMLYRPGNCRLPLEMPAEMQASFKRDLQRAERLIPPRFAEAFLPEVPPRWYSWHATHMDEQTTLEAPELDPGYRAPRLRPLLGELAQAPARIVKRIRTEQGAHWADPAGWKPSLRAVIDAVAALHERELTQQERQALRRASELFKQLLQACDNHPVATFNLALCTYLLGADDEAATRMLIDAARFDRAPRRGNQVSNDIVRELAARYDPAELTLLDAEALFRARCPDGIIGWEVMMDVCHIHPGARATLMRDLARAVLTP
;
A
#
# COMPACT_ATOMS: atom_id res chain seq x y z
N MET A 1 12.10 -12.87 -100.38
CA MET A 1 12.32 -13.65 -99.15
C MET A 1 11.71 -12.88 -97.99
N ALA A 2 10.60 -13.37 -97.45
CA ALA A 2 9.84 -12.73 -96.39
C ALA A 2 10.40 -13.15 -95.02
N HIS A 3 10.71 -12.18 -94.16
CA HIS A 3 11.08 -12.40 -92.75
C HIS A 3 9.82 -12.64 -91.91
N GLN A 4 9.78 -13.79 -91.22
CA GLN A 4 8.81 -14.08 -90.15
C GLN A 4 9.18 -13.33 -88.86
N PRO A 5 8.20 -12.82 -88.09
CA PRO A 5 8.43 -12.33 -86.74
C PRO A 5 8.48 -13.48 -85.72
N LEU A 6 9.41 -13.37 -84.77
CA LEU A 6 9.57 -14.26 -83.61
C LEU A 6 8.38 -14.15 -82.65
N ALA A 7 7.93 -15.29 -82.16
CA ALA A 7 6.83 -15.41 -81.20
C ALA A 7 7.21 -14.88 -79.81
N ASP A 8 6.34 -14.05 -79.24
CA ASP A 8 6.41 -13.59 -77.85
C ASP A 8 6.27 -14.76 -76.86
N ALA A 9 7.17 -14.81 -75.89
CA ALA A 9 7.12 -15.77 -74.79
C ALA A 9 5.96 -15.43 -73.81
N PRO A 10 5.26 -16.41 -73.24
CA PRO A 10 4.10 -16.15 -72.39
C PRO A 10 4.51 -15.49 -71.06
N HIS A 11 3.91 -14.34 -70.77
CA HIS A 11 4.00 -13.68 -69.46
C HIS A 11 3.42 -14.60 -68.36
N ARG A 12 4.27 -15.05 -67.43
CA ARG A 12 3.82 -15.75 -66.22
C ARG A 12 3.05 -14.77 -65.33
N PRO A 13 1.81 -15.08 -64.91
CA PRO A 13 1.04 -14.20 -64.04
C PRO A 13 1.75 -14.07 -62.69
N GLN A 14 2.05 -12.83 -62.27
CA GLN A 14 2.59 -12.56 -60.94
C GLN A 14 1.56 -13.01 -59.89
N ARG A 15 1.89 -14.06 -59.15
CA ARG A 15 1.06 -14.53 -58.03
C ARG A 15 1.07 -13.44 -56.94
N SER A 16 -0.12 -13.00 -56.55
CA SER A 16 -0.32 -12.04 -55.45
C SER A 16 0.45 -12.49 -54.21
N LEU A 17 1.35 -11.64 -53.72
CA LEU A 17 2.14 -11.84 -52.50
C LEU A 17 1.25 -12.24 -51.32
N LEU A 18 0.06 -11.65 -51.20
CA LEU A 18 -0.94 -11.98 -50.19
C LEU A 18 -1.44 -13.43 -50.31
N ARG A 19 -1.70 -13.92 -51.52
CA ARG A 19 -2.11 -15.33 -51.74
C ARG A 19 -0.97 -16.28 -51.41
N THR A 20 0.25 -15.96 -51.82
CA THR A 20 1.43 -16.78 -51.52
C THR A 20 1.70 -16.84 -50.01
N CYS A 21 1.59 -15.72 -49.29
CA CYS A 21 1.68 -15.69 -47.83
C CYS A 21 0.53 -16.45 -47.17
N ALA A 22 -0.70 -16.31 -47.65
CA ALA A 22 -1.85 -17.04 -47.11
C ALA A 22 -1.71 -18.56 -47.29
N TYR A 23 -1.28 -19.03 -48.47
CA TYR A 23 -1.04 -20.46 -48.73
C TYR A 23 0.17 -21.02 -47.95
N ALA A 24 1.14 -20.18 -47.57
CA ALA A 24 2.26 -20.59 -46.74
C ALA A 24 1.93 -20.59 -45.24
N LEU A 25 1.11 -19.64 -44.78
CA LEU A 25 0.74 -19.49 -43.36
C LEU A 25 -0.43 -20.40 -42.95
N ALA A 26 -1.37 -20.68 -43.84
CA ALA A 26 -2.55 -21.50 -43.51
C ALA A 26 -2.20 -22.92 -43.04
N PRO A 27 -1.29 -23.69 -43.68
CA PRO A 27 -0.89 -25.01 -43.20
C PRO A 27 -0.19 -24.95 -41.83
N LEU A 28 0.62 -23.91 -41.60
CA LEU A 28 1.29 -23.70 -40.32
C LEU A 28 0.28 -23.40 -39.20
N LEU A 29 -0.72 -22.56 -39.46
CA LEU A 29 -1.79 -22.26 -38.52
C LEU A 29 -2.62 -23.51 -38.20
N VAL A 30 -2.99 -24.29 -39.22
CA VAL A 30 -3.69 -25.57 -39.03
C VAL A 30 -2.87 -26.51 -38.16
N LEU A 31 -1.57 -26.67 -38.46
CA LEU A 31 -0.67 -27.50 -37.67
C LEU A 31 -0.59 -27.05 -36.20
N LEU A 32 -0.42 -25.75 -35.95
CA LEU A 32 -0.34 -25.20 -34.59
C LEU A 32 -1.65 -25.39 -33.82
N VAL A 33 -2.81 -25.14 -34.46
CA VAL A 33 -4.12 -25.36 -33.84
C VAL A 33 -4.36 -26.84 -33.56
N SER A 34 -4.03 -27.74 -34.49
CA SER A 34 -4.17 -29.18 -34.30
C SER A 34 -3.26 -29.71 -33.19
N LEU A 35 -2.03 -29.20 -33.10
CA LEU A 35 -1.09 -29.56 -32.04
C LEU A 35 -1.58 -29.07 -30.68
N GLU A 36 -2.04 -27.82 -30.57
CA GLU A 36 -2.60 -27.27 -29.34
C GLU A 36 -3.83 -28.06 -28.87
N ALA A 37 -4.74 -28.41 -29.80
CA ALA A 37 -5.92 -29.22 -29.50
C ALA A 37 -5.56 -30.63 -29.02
N THR A 38 -4.54 -31.24 -29.62
CA THR A 38 -4.05 -32.57 -29.23
C THR A 38 -3.42 -32.53 -27.84
N LEU A 39 -2.60 -31.51 -27.55
CA LEU A 39 -2.04 -31.29 -26.22
C LEU A 39 -3.14 -31.06 -25.17
N ALA A 40 -4.20 -30.34 -25.54
CA ALA A 40 -5.37 -30.14 -24.68
C ALA A 40 -6.11 -31.45 -24.36
N LEU A 41 -6.37 -32.28 -25.37
CA LEU A 41 -7.02 -33.58 -25.20
C LEU A 41 -6.20 -34.56 -24.36
N LEU A 42 -4.87 -34.51 -24.49
CA LEU A 42 -3.94 -35.36 -23.74
C LEU A 42 -3.61 -34.82 -22.34
N GLY A 43 -4.10 -33.64 -21.98
CA GLY A 43 -3.78 -32.98 -20.71
C GLY A 43 -2.33 -32.48 -20.61
N LEU A 44 -1.54 -32.56 -21.68
CA LEU A 44 -0.12 -32.20 -21.70
C LEU A 44 0.07 -30.68 -21.86
N GLY A 45 1.11 -30.14 -21.20
CA GLY A 45 1.40 -28.70 -21.24
C GLY A 45 0.42 -27.81 -20.47
N ALA A 46 -0.47 -28.41 -19.65
CA ALA A 46 -1.35 -27.67 -18.73
C ALA A 46 -0.60 -27.13 -17.49
N GLU A 47 0.56 -27.71 -17.17
CA GLU A 47 1.37 -27.29 -16.02
C GLU A 47 2.15 -26.03 -16.37
N HIS A 48 1.73 -24.89 -15.84
CA HIS A 48 2.43 -23.63 -16.03
C HIS A 48 3.80 -23.69 -15.34
N GLY A 49 4.86 -23.33 -16.06
CA GLY A 49 6.18 -23.16 -15.46
C GLY A 49 6.16 -22.18 -14.27
N GLN A 50 7.14 -22.28 -13.36
CA GLN A 50 7.25 -21.35 -12.22
C GLN A 50 7.03 -19.90 -12.67
N PRO A 51 6.03 -19.19 -12.13
CA PRO A 51 5.75 -17.84 -12.57
C PRO A 51 6.87 -16.92 -12.13
N LEU A 52 7.27 -16.06 -13.06
CA LEU A 52 8.30 -15.05 -12.85
C LEU A 52 7.85 -13.97 -11.83
N SER A 53 6.57 -13.95 -11.48
CA SER A 53 5.88 -12.88 -10.75
C SER A 53 5.75 -13.11 -9.24
N ALA A 54 6.32 -14.16 -8.64
CA ALA A 54 6.53 -14.28 -7.18
C ALA A 54 5.31 -13.92 -6.28
N GLY A 55 4.10 -14.32 -6.68
CA GLY A 55 2.85 -14.01 -5.96
C GLY A 55 2.06 -12.79 -6.47
N PHE A 56 2.58 -12.08 -7.47
CA PHE A 56 1.87 -11.10 -8.31
C PHE A 56 1.24 -11.76 -9.56
N ASP A 57 1.28 -13.09 -9.63
CA ASP A 57 0.49 -13.85 -10.60
C ASP A 57 -0.95 -14.00 -10.13
N SER A 58 -1.90 -13.83 -11.04
CA SER A 58 -3.27 -14.35 -10.90
C SER A 58 -3.35 -15.83 -10.47
N GLN A 59 -2.35 -16.65 -10.82
CA GLN A 59 -2.28 -18.06 -10.45
C GLN A 59 -1.78 -18.30 -9.02
N ALA A 60 -1.21 -17.29 -8.35
CA ALA A 60 -0.68 -17.45 -7.01
C ALA A 60 -1.80 -17.79 -6.03
N GLN A 61 -1.73 -18.93 -5.36
CA GLN A 61 -2.84 -19.41 -4.53
C GLN A 61 -2.77 -18.77 -3.13
N TYR A 62 -3.68 -17.84 -2.85
CA TYR A 62 -3.84 -17.25 -1.52
C TYR A 62 -4.94 -17.94 -0.70
N LEU A 63 -5.81 -18.71 -1.35
CA LEU A 63 -6.86 -19.50 -0.73
C LEU A 63 -6.86 -20.92 -1.31
N LEU A 64 -6.66 -21.89 -0.44
CA LEU A 64 -6.66 -23.31 -0.77
C LEU A 64 -7.92 -23.98 -0.21
N PRO A 65 -8.64 -24.80 -0.98
CA PRO A 65 -9.70 -25.62 -0.43
C PRO A 65 -9.10 -26.68 0.51
N ILE A 66 -9.79 -27.00 1.60
CA ILE A 66 -9.38 -28.10 2.49
C ILE A 66 -9.98 -29.41 1.97
N GLU A 67 -9.11 -30.38 1.67
CA GLU A 67 -9.53 -31.71 1.23
C GLU A 67 -10.38 -32.39 2.32
N GLY A 68 -11.49 -33.02 1.91
CA GLY A 68 -12.43 -33.66 2.83
C GLY A 68 -13.33 -32.69 3.60
N SER A 69 -13.28 -31.38 3.35
CA SER A 69 -14.17 -30.38 3.97
C SER A 69 -14.71 -29.39 2.92
N PRO A 70 -15.74 -29.77 2.14
CA PRO A 70 -16.32 -28.92 1.10
C PRO A 70 -16.75 -27.55 1.63
N GLY A 71 -16.41 -26.48 0.92
CA GLY A 71 -16.71 -25.10 1.31
C GLY A 71 -15.78 -24.52 2.39
N THR A 72 -14.89 -25.33 2.96
CA THR A 72 -13.86 -24.87 3.89
C THR A 72 -12.59 -24.48 3.14
N TRP A 73 -12.05 -23.30 3.47
CA TRP A 73 -10.85 -22.76 2.86
C TRP A 73 -9.76 -22.57 3.90
N ARG A 74 -8.51 -22.69 3.48
CA ARG A 74 -7.33 -22.30 4.24
C ARG A 74 -6.63 -21.19 3.50
N THR A 75 -6.34 -20.12 4.21
CA THR A 75 -5.53 -19.05 3.64
C THR A 75 -4.08 -19.48 3.49
N GLN A 76 -3.44 -19.06 2.41
CA GLN A 76 -2.05 -19.31 2.12
C GLN A 76 -1.36 -17.97 1.91
N PHE A 77 -0.55 -17.55 2.89
CA PHE A 77 0.07 -16.22 2.87
C PHE A 77 1.59 -16.31 2.85
N ARG A 78 2.19 -15.23 2.38
CA ARG A 78 3.63 -15.00 2.41
C ARG A 78 4.22 -15.23 3.81
N GLU A 79 5.09 -16.23 3.99
CA GLU A 79 6.31 -16.11 4.81
C GLU A 79 7.31 -17.29 4.71
N ALA A 80 8.59 -16.91 4.56
CA ALA A 80 9.73 -17.70 4.94
C ALA A 80 9.78 -17.80 6.47
N GLY A 81 9.38 -18.93 7.03
CA GLY A 81 9.59 -19.24 8.45
C GLY A 81 8.38 -19.08 9.38
N ARG A 82 7.38 -19.96 9.24
CA ARG A 82 6.66 -20.66 10.34
C ARG A 82 6.17 -19.90 11.61
N ALA A 83 5.73 -18.64 11.61
CA ALA A 83 5.07 -18.09 12.83
C ALA A 83 3.78 -17.26 12.68
N ARG A 84 3.11 -17.23 11.53
CA ARG A 84 1.76 -16.64 11.47
C ARG A 84 0.74 -17.64 10.95
N LYS A 85 -0.30 -17.88 11.76
CA LYS A 85 -1.30 -18.92 11.54
C LYS A 85 -2.09 -18.62 10.27
N GLU A 86 -1.94 -19.50 9.27
CA GLU A 86 -2.96 -19.68 8.23
C GLU A 86 -4.32 -19.85 8.90
N ARG A 87 -5.33 -19.14 8.39
CA ARG A 87 -6.68 -19.19 8.94
C ARG A 87 -7.47 -20.23 8.15
N VAL A 88 -8.10 -21.13 8.88
CA VAL A 88 -9.17 -21.97 8.36
C VAL A 88 -10.46 -21.17 8.41
N ILE A 89 -11.16 -21.10 7.29
CA ILE A 89 -12.39 -20.36 7.08
C ILE A 89 -13.47 -21.39 6.75
N PRO A 90 -14.45 -21.61 7.66
CA PRO A 90 -15.52 -22.56 7.42
C PRO A 90 -16.51 -22.05 6.34
N PRO A 91 -17.39 -22.92 5.83
CA PRO A 91 -18.51 -22.50 5.00
C PRO A 91 -19.34 -21.43 5.71
N LYS A 92 -20.00 -20.57 4.92
CA LYS A 92 -20.87 -19.51 5.45
C LYS A 92 -22.00 -20.12 6.28
N ASP A 93 -22.24 -19.57 7.47
CA ASP A 93 -23.17 -20.12 8.47
C ASP A 93 -24.50 -19.35 8.59
N GLY A 94 -24.84 -18.55 7.57
CA GLY A 94 -26.06 -17.75 7.51
C GLY A 94 -25.93 -16.35 8.11
N ARG A 95 -24.85 -16.06 8.85
CA ARG A 95 -24.49 -14.69 9.25
C ARG A 95 -24.05 -13.85 8.05
N VAL A 96 -24.12 -12.54 8.21
CA VAL A 96 -23.56 -11.57 7.26
C VAL A 96 -22.04 -11.65 7.32
N ARG A 97 -21.41 -12.11 6.23
CA ARG A 97 -19.97 -12.32 6.11
C ARG A 97 -19.29 -11.05 5.62
N VAL A 98 -18.46 -10.47 6.49
CA VAL A 98 -17.67 -9.26 6.22
C VAL A 98 -16.20 -9.65 6.03
N LEU A 99 -15.64 -9.36 4.85
CA LEU A 99 -14.21 -9.59 4.57
C LEU A 99 -13.43 -8.28 4.62
N LEU A 100 -12.29 -8.26 5.33
CA LEU A 100 -11.43 -7.08 5.42
C LEU A 100 -10.17 -7.25 4.55
N PHE A 101 -9.93 -6.29 3.66
CA PHE A 101 -8.78 -6.27 2.74
C PHE A 101 -7.85 -5.09 2.99
N GLY A 102 -6.55 -5.31 2.81
CA GLY A 102 -5.55 -4.25 2.92
C GLY A 102 -4.18 -4.72 3.38
N GLY A 103 -3.38 -3.74 3.83
CA GLY A 103 -1.98 -3.93 4.22
C GLY A 103 -1.75 -4.33 5.68
N SER A 104 -0.64 -3.86 6.24
CA SER A 104 -0.22 -4.12 7.63
C SER A 104 -1.17 -3.53 8.68
N ASN A 105 -1.79 -2.39 8.40
CA ASN A 105 -2.82 -1.83 9.27
C ASN A 105 -4.01 -2.79 9.36
N THR A 106 -4.56 -3.20 8.21
CA THR A 106 -5.70 -4.13 8.16
C THR A 106 -5.36 -5.46 8.84
N GLN A 107 -4.17 -6.02 8.61
CA GLN A 107 -3.71 -7.20 9.34
C GLN A 107 -3.76 -7.01 10.87
N GLY A 108 -3.44 -5.81 11.33
CA GLY A 108 -3.42 -5.44 12.75
C GLY A 108 -4.74 -4.87 13.27
N PHE A 109 -5.81 -4.81 12.47
CA PHE A 109 -7.13 -4.42 12.94
C PHE A 109 -7.66 -5.45 13.95
N PRO A 110 -8.35 -5.02 15.01
CA PRO A 110 -9.02 -5.92 15.93
C PRO A 110 -10.39 -6.30 15.36
N GLU A 111 -10.42 -7.29 14.45
CA GLU A 111 -11.65 -7.74 13.77
C GLU A 111 -12.74 -8.24 14.74
N ASP A 112 -12.36 -8.74 15.90
CA ASP A 112 -13.24 -9.13 17.01
C ASP A 112 -14.05 -7.94 17.55
N LEU A 113 -13.43 -6.76 17.64
CA LEU A 113 -14.10 -5.55 18.10
C LEU A 113 -15.05 -4.97 17.05
N LEU A 114 -14.75 -5.18 15.76
CA LEU A 114 -15.68 -4.87 14.67
C LEU A 114 -16.87 -5.82 14.69
N GLU A 115 -16.63 -7.14 14.78
CA GLU A 115 -17.68 -8.16 14.87
C GLU A 115 -18.60 -7.92 16.07
N GLN A 116 -18.03 -7.62 17.24
CA GLN A 116 -18.79 -7.26 18.44
C GLN A 116 -19.65 -6.02 18.20
N ALA A 117 -19.09 -4.93 17.68
CA ALA A 117 -19.83 -3.70 17.45
C ALA A 117 -20.98 -3.89 16.44
N LEU A 118 -20.78 -4.72 15.41
CA LEU A 118 -21.82 -5.07 14.44
C LEU A 118 -22.95 -5.88 15.09
N ASN A 119 -22.61 -6.93 15.83
CA ASN A 119 -23.59 -7.81 16.48
C ASN A 119 -24.34 -7.13 17.64
N GLU A 120 -23.71 -6.17 18.33
CA GLU A 120 -24.38 -5.34 19.34
C GLU A 120 -25.43 -4.41 18.69
N ALA A 121 -25.11 -3.84 17.53
CA ALA A 121 -26.01 -2.93 16.83
C ALA A 121 -27.10 -3.65 16.01
N ALA A 122 -26.80 -4.82 15.45
CA ALA A 122 -27.68 -5.61 14.60
C ALA A 122 -27.49 -7.13 14.84
N PRO A 123 -28.17 -7.70 15.85
CA PRO A 123 -27.90 -9.06 16.35
C PRO A 123 -28.48 -10.22 15.52
N ALA A 124 -29.41 -9.97 14.58
CA ALA A 124 -30.02 -10.99 13.74
C ALA A 124 -29.94 -10.58 12.26
N PRO A 125 -29.42 -11.42 11.33
CA PRO A 125 -28.88 -12.78 11.54
C PRO A 125 -27.51 -12.80 12.24
N GLY A 126 -26.95 -11.63 12.55
CA GLY A 126 -25.60 -11.47 13.08
C GLY A 126 -24.53 -11.38 11.99
N TYR A 127 -23.31 -11.08 12.39
CA TYR A 127 -22.16 -10.81 11.53
C TYR A 127 -21.00 -11.74 11.89
N GLU A 128 -20.26 -12.15 10.87
CA GLU A 128 -18.94 -12.76 11.00
C GLU A 128 -17.90 -11.90 10.27
N VAL A 129 -16.77 -11.63 10.91
CA VAL A 129 -15.70 -10.78 10.35
C VAL A 129 -14.44 -11.60 10.11
N ILE A 130 -13.98 -11.60 8.85
CA ILE A 130 -12.80 -12.32 8.43
C ILE A 130 -11.75 -11.33 7.94
N ASN A 131 -10.64 -11.24 8.67
CA ASN A 131 -9.54 -10.34 8.36
C ASN A 131 -8.51 -10.99 7.42
N LEU A 132 -8.50 -10.55 6.17
CA LEU A 132 -7.59 -11.00 5.11
C LEU A 132 -6.45 -10.01 4.85
N GLY A 133 -6.33 -8.91 5.61
CA GLY A 133 -5.27 -7.92 5.43
C GLY A 133 -3.88 -8.44 5.77
N ARG A 134 -2.83 -8.07 5.02
CA ARG A 134 -1.48 -8.63 5.21
C ARG A 134 -0.37 -7.59 5.09
N SER A 135 0.63 -7.72 5.96
CA SER A 135 1.75 -6.78 6.07
C SER A 135 2.55 -6.71 4.77
N GLY A 136 2.77 -5.48 4.33
CA GLY A 136 3.48 -5.18 3.11
C GLY A 136 2.66 -5.35 1.84
N TYR A 137 1.40 -5.82 1.86
CA TYR A 137 0.62 -5.98 0.63
C TYR A 137 0.22 -4.61 0.08
N GLY A 138 0.62 -4.34 -1.17
CA GLY A 138 0.08 -3.25 -2.01
C GLY A 138 -1.17 -3.68 -2.78
N SER A 139 -1.86 -2.73 -3.41
CA SER A 139 -3.15 -2.97 -4.08
C SER A 139 -3.14 -4.08 -5.13
N GLU A 140 -2.04 -4.27 -5.86
CA GLU A 140 -1.92 -5.33 -6.88
C GLU A 140 -2.08 -6.72 -6.26
N ARG A 141 -1.43 -6.96 -5.12
CA ARG A 141 -1.53 -8.23 -4.41
C ARG A 141 -2.88 -8.39 -3.71
N VAL A 142 -3.40 -7.30 -3.16
CA VAL A 142 -4.73 -7.30 -2.55
C VAL A 142 -5.79 -7.68 -3.58
N LEU A 143 -5.69 -7.19 -4.83
CA LEU A 143 -6.61 -7.56 -5.92
C LEU A 143 -6.57 -9.07 -6.23
N ILE A 144 -5.39 -9.68 -6.32
CA ILE A 144 -5.26 -11.14 -6.56
C ILE A 144 -5.92 -11.94 -5.44
N LEU A 145 -5.67 -11.56 -4.18
CA LEU A 145 -6.32 -12.17 -3.03
C LEU A 145 -7.84 -11.93 -3.04
N PHE A 146 -8.27 -10.73 -3.40
CA PHE A 146 -9.67 -10.34 -3.47
C PHE A 146 -10.45 -11.23 -4.46
N GLU A 147 -9.94 -11.40 -5.67
CA GLU A 147 -10.53 -12.28 -6.69
C GLU A 147 -10.77 -13.71 -6.19
N GLN A 148 -9.80 -14.25 -5.44
CA GLN A 148 -9.94 -15.59 -4.87
C GLN A 148 -10.92 -15.61 -3.69
N ALA A 149 -10.93 -14.56 -2.88
CA ALA A 149 -11.73 -14.44 -1.67
C ALA A 149 -13.24 -14.29 -1.95
N LEU A 150 -13.64 -13.96 -3.18
CA LEU A 150 -15.04 -14.01 -3.59
C LEU A 150 -15.65 -15.42 -3.47
N LYS A 151 -14.83 -16.48 -3.55
CA LYS A 151 -15.27 -17.88 -3.30
C LYS A 151 -15.69 -18.13 -1.84
N LEU A 152 -15.40 -17.18 -0.94
CA LEU A 152 -15.85 -17.22 0.45
C LEU A 152 -17.27 -16.66 0.62
N GLU A 153 -17.92 -16.23 -0.47
CA GLU A 153 -19.30 -15.71 -0.49
C GLU A 153 -19.53 -14.51 0.45
N PRO A 154 -18.71 -13.45 0.35
CA PRO A 154 -18.91 -12.24 1.15
C PRO A 154 -20.26 -11.57 0.88
N ASP A 155 -20.89 -11.07 1.94
CA ASP A 155 -21.99 -10.09 1.80
C ASP A 155 -21.47 -8.66 1.77
N VAL A 156 -20.40 -8.41 2.52
CA VAL A 156 -19.75 -7.10 2.60
C VAL A 156 -18.24 -7.26 2.46
N VAL A 157 -17.63 -6.40 1.65
CA VAL A 157 -16.17 -6.29 1.57
C VAL A 157 -15.73 -4.90 2.05
N VAL A 158 -14.74 -4.87 2.94
CA VAL A 158 -14.12 -3.64 3.43
C VAL A 158 -12.74 -3.51 2.82
N ILE A 159 -12.48 -2.42 2.11
CA ILE A 159 -11.19 -2.16 1.46
C ILE A 159 -10.53 -0.96 2.16
N TYR A 160 -9.46 -1.26 2.94
CA TYR A 160 -8.58 -0.27 3.56
C TYR A 160 -7.14 -0.49 3.04
N SER A 161 -6.83 0.06 1.87
CA SER A 161 -5.56 -0.18 1.15
C SER A 161 -4.94 1.13 0.66
N GLY A 162 -3.63 1.12 0.36
CA GLY A 162 -2.91 2.29 -0.19
C GLY A 162 -1.59 2.64 0.51
N HIS A 163 -1.31 2.10 1.71
CA HIS A 163 -0.05 2.40 2.42
C HIS A 163 1.21 1.80 1.78
N ASN A 164 1.06 0.77 0.94
CA ASN A 164 2.16 -0.07 0.47
C ASN A 164 2.39 0.01 -1.05
N GLU A 165 1.78 0.97 -1.75
CA GLU A 165 1.95 1.13 -3.22
C GLU A 165 3.41 1.38 -3.63
N PHE A 166 4.25 1.82 -2.68
CA PHE A 166 5.69 2.06 -2.86
C PHE A 166 6.55 1.23 -1.89
N VAL A 167 6.03 0.08 -1.46
CA VAL A 167 6.74 -0.86 -0.57
C VAL A 167 7.05 -2.17 -1.29
N GLU A 168 6.12 -2.63 -2.11
CA GLU A 168 6.33 -3.75 -3.02
C GLU A 168 6.56 -3.20 -4.42
N ALA A 169 7.69 -3.53 -5.04
CA ALA A 169 7.86 -3.35 -6.47
C ALA A 169 6.82 -4.25 -7.15
N GLY A 170 5.77 -3.63 -7.68
CA GLY A 170 4.78 -4.34 -8.49
C GLY A 170 5.47 -4.98 -9.70
N PHE A 171 4.81 -5.96 -10.31
CA PHE A 171 5.39 -6.75 -11.41
C PHE A 171 5.98 -5.86 -12.51
N ALA A 172 5.28 -4.76 -12.85
CA ALA A 172 5.72 -3.81 -13.87
C ALA A 172 7.05 -3.08 -13.56
N LEU A 173 7.34 -2.77 -12.29
CA LEU A 173 8.60 -2.12 -11.89
C LEU A 173 9.76 -3.10 -11.94
N GLU A 174 9.55 -4.33 -11.48
CA GLU A 174 10.54 -5.41 -11.57
C GLU A 174 10.91 -5.71 -13.03
N LEU A 175 9.93 -5.62 -13.93
CA LEU A 175 10.13 -5.77 -15.37
C LEU A 175 10.97 -4.64 -15.98
N ALA A 176 10.73 -3.39 -15.55
CA ALA A 176 11.50 -2.23 -15.99
C ALA A 176 12.96 -2.31 -15.53
N GLU A 177 13.23 -2.80 -14.31
CA GLU A 177 14.59 -3.03 -13.81
C GLU A 177 15.35 -4.09 -14.62
N ARG A 178 14.64 -5.06 -15.20
CA ARG A 178 15.22 -6.09 -16.08
C ARG A 178 15.33 -5.64 -17.55
N GLY A 179 15.10 -4.37 -17.86
CA GLY A 179 15.28 -3.80 -19.21
C GLY A 179 14.27 -4.31 -20.24
N THR A 180 13.13 -4.86 -19.81
CA THR A 180 12.09 -5.42 -20.68
C THR A 180 10.82 -4.58 -20.60
N THR A 181 10.12 -4.40 -21.73
CA THR A 181 8.89 -3.59 -21.72
C THR A 181 7.72 -4.39 -21.11
N ALA A 182 6.93 -3.76 -20.24
CA ALA A 182 5.75 -4.35 -19.61
C ALA A 182 4.68 -4.87 -20.61
N ARG A 183 4.73 -4.44 -21.87
CA ARG A 183 3.88 -4.97 -22.97
C ARG A 183 4.42 -6.27 -23.55
N LEU A 184 5.73 -6.36 -23.78
CA LEU A 184 6.37 -7.56 -24.31
C LEU A 184 6.20 -8.74 -23.35
N LEU A 185 6.33 -8.50 -22.05
CA LEU A 185 6.21 -9.57 -21.07
C LEU A 185 4.76 -9.93 -20.71
N ARG A 186 3.80 -9.00 -20.77
CA ARG A 186 2.38 -9.37 -20.77
C ARG A 186 2.04 -10.23 -21.99
N ALA A 187 2.60 -9.92 -23.15
CA ALA A 187 2.47 -10.79 -24.32
C ALA A 187 3.14 -12.15 -24.08
N LEU A 188 4.32 -12.21 -23.45
CA LEU A 188 4.99 -13.48 -23.13
C LEU A 188 4.24 -14.31 -22.06
N ASP A 189 3.63 -13.67 -21.06
CA ASP A 189 2.76 -14.31 -20.07
C ASP A 189 1.49 -14.88 -20.71
N GLN A 190 0.84 -14.11 -21.59
CA GLN A 190 -0.29 -14.62 -22.38
C GLN A 190 0.13 -15.75 -23.34
N LEU A 191 1.33 -15.67 -23.91
CA LEU A 191 1.88 -16.72 -24.77
C LEU A 191 2.21 -17.99 -23.97
N GLN A 192 2.58 -17.89 -22.69
CA GLN A 192 2.77 -19.05 -21.81
C GLN A 192 1.45 -19.80 -21.51
N ARG A 193 0.28 -19.20 -21.78
CA ARG A 193 -1.02 -19.90 -21.72
C ARG A 193 -1.24 -20.86 -22.89
N VAL A 194 -0.44 -20.76 -23.96
CA VAL A 194 -0.47 -21.67 -25.11
C VAL A 194 0.39 -22.89 -24.76
N ARG A 195 -0.20 -24.09 -24.77
CA ARG A 195 0.44 -25.35 -24.33
C ARG A 195 1.71 -25.64 -25.12
N ILE A 196 1.73 -25.32 -26.42
CA ILE A 196 2.92 -25.46 -27.29
C ILE A 196 4.09 -24.60 -26.76
N VAL A 197 3.83 -23.34 -26.42
CA VAL A 197 4.85 -22.41 -25.92
C VAL A 197 5.35 -22.87 -24.56
N ASN A 198 4.44 -23.28 -23.69
CA ASN A 198 4.77 -23.77 -22.35
C ASN A 198 5.66 -25.02 -22.39
N LEU A 199 5.36 -25.99 -23.27
CA LEU A 199 6.21 -27.17 -23.46
C LEU A 199 7.59 -26.82 -24.02
N ALA A 200 7.68 -25.88 -24.96
CA ALA A 200 8.96 -25.43 -25.51
C ALA A 200 9.83 -24.76 -24.42
N VAL A 201 9.22 -23.89 -23.60
CA VAL A 201 9.89 -23.25 -22.45
C VAL A 201 10.33 -24.29 -21.42
N THR A 202 9.51 -25.31 -21.16
CA THR A 202 9.81 -26.39 -20.21
C THR A 202 10.93 -27.30 -20.70
N ALA A 203 10.95 -27.66 -21.99
CA ALA A 203 11.97 -28.51 -22.59
C ALA A 203 13.35 -27.84 -22.66
N LEU A 204 13.40 -26.51 -22.72
CA LEU A 204 14.64 -25.72 -22.72
C LEU A 204 15.18 -25.46 -21.31
N ARG A 205 14.49 -25.89 -20.25
CA ARG A 205 14.93 -25.71 -18.87
C ARG A 205 15.86 -26.87 -18.43
N PRO A 206 16.94 -26.57 -17.67
CA PRO A 206 17.69 -27.62 -16.97
C PRO A 206 16.76 -28.36 -16.01
N ALA A 207 16.87 -29.68 -15.92
CA ALA A 207 16.03 -30.51 -15.06
C ALA A 207 16.10 -30.06 -13.59
N ALA A 208 15.06 -29.40 -13.12
CA ALA A 208 14.86 -29.03 -11.73
C ALA A 208 13.53 -29.61 -11.23
N ALA A 209 13.48 -29.87 -9.93
CA ALA A 209 12.41 -30.53 -9.18
C ALA A 209 10.97 -30.15 -9.58
N PRO A 210 9.97 -31.04 -9.34
CA PRO A 210 8.57 -30.78 -9.65
C PRO A 210 8.11 -29.39 -9.19
N LEU A 211 7.41 -28.69 -10.07
CA LEU A 211 6.93 -27.34 -9.88
C LEU A 211 5.84 -27.35 -8.80
N ALA A 212 6.14 -26.85 -7.60
CA ALA A 212 5.11 -26.58 -6.62
C ALA A 212 4.12 -25.53 -7.19
N PRO A 213 2.80 -25.62 -6.87
CA PRO A 213 1.86 -24.59 -7.27
C PRO A 213 2.36 -23.21 -6.81
N PRO A 214 2.20 -22.17 -7.63
CA PRO A 214 2.74 -20.87 -7.30
C PRO A 214 2.14 -20.35 -6.01
N HIS A 215 3.00 -20.21 -5.01
CA HIS A 215 2.64 -19.70 -3.70
C HIS A 215 2.97 -18.21 -3.63
N PRO A 216 2.25 -17.43 -2.82
CA PRO A 216 2.70 -16.11 -2.42
C PRO A 216 4.09 -16.19 -1.76
N GLU A 217 5.16 -15.87 -2.48
CA GLU A 217 6.54 -15.99 -1.98
C GLU A 217 6.99 -14.77 -1.17
N ALA A 218 7.85 -15.03 -0.18
CA ALA A 218 8.44 -14.00 0.66
C ALA A 218 9.62 -13.33 -0.05
N ARG A 219 9.43 -12.15 -0.65
CA ARG A 219 10.56 -11.32 -1.12
C ARG A 219 11.05 -10.31 -0.08
N ARG A 220 12.33 -9.94 -0.22
CA ARG A 220 13.00 -8.89 0.55
C ARG A 220 12.41 -7.53 0.17
N ARG A 221 12.24 -6.64 1.16
CA ARG A 221 11.79 -5.25 0.95
C ARG A 221 12.68 -4.52 -0.06
N GLU A 222 12.18 -4.24 -1.25
CA GLU A 222 12.88 -3.54 -2.34
C GLU A 222 12.78 -2.01 -2.24
N ARG A 223 12.94 -1.48 -1.03
CA ARG A 223 12.78 -0.02 -0.80
C ARG A 223 13.67 0.83 -1.70
N ARG A 224 14.88 0.33 -2.02
CA ARG A 224 15.86 1.05 -2.85
C ARG A 224 15.39 1.25 -4.30
N SER A 225 14.49 0.42 -4.80
CA SER A 225 13.94 0.54 -6.16
C SER A 225 13.11 1.80 -6.35
N PHE A 226 12.61 2.39 -5.26
CA PHE A 226 11.76 3.58 -5.26
C PHE A 226 12.50 4.89 -4.95
N ASP A 227 13.76 4.83 -4.50
CA ASP A 227 14.56 6.00 -4.08
C ASP A 227 14.84 6.98 -5.24
N HIS A 228 14.49 6.59 -6.47
CA HIS A 228 14.86 7.28 -7.70
C HIS A 228 13.69 7.85 -8.49
N LEU A 229 12.45 7.72 -8.00
CA LEU A 229 11.26 8.19 -8.72
C LEU A 229 11.19 9.72 -8.79
N SER A 230 10.85 10.21 -9.98
CA SER A 230 10.29 11.55 -10.17
C SER A 230 8.81 11.56 -9.77
N TYR A 231 8.24 12.75 -9.52
CA TYR A 231 6.82 12.84 -9.17
C TYR A 231 5.89 12.34 -10.29
N ALA A 232 6.24 12.59 -11.55
CA ALA A 232 5.49 12.08 -12.68
C ALA A 232 5.45 10.54 -12.70
N GLN A 233 6.56 9.88 -12.33
CA GLN A 233 6.58 8.43 -12.18
C GLN A 233 5.76 7.98 -10.96
N THR A 234 5.80 8.70 -9.84
CA THR A 234 4.92 8.45 -8.68
C THR A 234 3.45 8.42 -9.09
N GLN A 235 3.01 9.32 -9.97
CA GLN A 235 1.63 9.36 -10.48
C GLN A 235 1.24 8.10 -11.26
N VAL A 236 2.18 7.43 -11.94
CA VAL A 236 1.90 6.17 -12.64
C VAL A 236 1.51 5.06 -11.66
N PHE A 237 2.18 4.97 -10.51
CA PHE A 237 1.81 4.01 -9.45
C PHE A 237 0.42 4.32 -8.88
N TYR A 238 0.08 5.60 -8.74
CA TYR A 238 -1.27 6.00 -8.32
C TYR A 238 -2.35 5.67 -9.34
N ALA A 239 -2.06 5.76 -10.64
CA ALA A 239 -2.98 5.31 -11.68
C ALA A 239 -3.24 3.80 -11.57
N THR A 240 -2.18 2.99 -11.38
CA THR A 240 -2.32 1.54 -11.14
C THR A 240 -3.10 1.25 -9.86
N TYR A 241 -2.86 2.00 -8.78
CA TYR A 241 -3.65 1.90 -7.55
C TYR A 241 -5.14 2.17 -7.80
N ALA A 242 -5.47 3.22 -8.57
CA ALA A 242 -6.85 3.55 -8.93
C ALA A 242 -7.50 2.44 -9.77
N GLU A 243 -6.79 1.90 -10.76
CA GLU A 243 -7.23 0.77 -11.60
C GLU A 243 -7.51 -0.48 -10.75
N ASN A 244 -6.61 -0.81 -9.81
CA ASN A 244 -6.77 -1.96 -8.93
C ASN A 244 -7.98 -1.81 -7.98
N LEU A 245 -8.19 -0.61 -7.41
CA LEU A 245 -9.35 -0.34 -6.57
C LEU A 245 -10.66 -0.44 -7.36
N ALA A 246 -10.71 0.18 -8.55
CA ALA A 246 -11.87 0.11 -9.42
C ALA A 246 -12.20 -1.35 -9.77
N ARG A 247 -11.17 -2.14 -10.10
CA ARG A 247 -11.34 -3.56 -10.40
C ARG A 247 -11.88 -4.36 -9.22
N MET A 248 -11.39 -4.12 -8.01
CA MET A 248 -11.94 -4.77 -6.81
C MET A 248 -13.41 -4.39 -6.59
N CYS A 249 -13.78 -3.13 -6.84
CA CYS A 249 -15.17 -2.68 -6.70
C CYS A 249 -16.09 -3.35 -7.74
N GLU A 250 -15.69 -3.38 -9.02
CA GLU A 250 -16.43 -4.09 -10.08
C GLU A 250 -16.65 -5.57 -9.74
N LEU A 251 -15.60 -6.24 -9.26
CA LEU A 251 -15.63 -7.65 -8.87
C LEU A 251 -16.54 -7.89 -7.67
N GLY A 252 -16.49 -7.01 -6.66
CA GLY A 252 -17.37 -7.07 -5.49
C GLY A 252 -18.84 -6.95 -5.88
N GLN A 253 -19.18 -5.95 -6.71
CA GLN A 253 -20.54 -5.78 -7.23
C GLN A 253 -21.02 -6.96 -8.05
N ALA A 254 -20.17 -7.48 -8.96
CA ALA A 254 -20.51 -8.63 -9.78
C ALA A 254 -20.77 -9.90 -8.94
N ALA A 255 -20.14 -10.00 -7.77
CA ALA A 255 -20.39 -11.05 -6.79
C ALA A 255 -21.59 -10.78 -5.87
N GLY A 256 -22.26 -9.64 -6.01
CA GLY A 256 -23.38 -9.22 -5.16
C GLY A 256 -22.97 -8.75 -3.76
N ALA A 257 -21.69 -8.50 -3.52
CA ALA A 257 -21.19 -8.01 -2.24
C ALA A 257 -21.26 -6.48 -2.18
N ARG A 258 -21.78 -5.93 -1.08
CA ARG A 258 -21.74 -4.49 -0.81
C ARG A 258 -20.32 -4.08 -0.44
N ILE A 259 -19.89 -2.90 -0.88
CA ILE A 259 -18.52 -2.43 -0.71
C ILE A 259 -18.47 -1.32 0.33
N VAL A 260 -17.55 -1.44 1.29
CA VAL A 260 -17.12 -0.33 2.14
C VAL A 260 -15.71 0.05 1.71
N LEU A 261 -15.59 1.16 1.00
CA LEU A 261 -14.31 1.67 0.54
C LEU A 261 -13.83 2.76 1.50
N SER A 262 -12.65 2.57 2.08
CA SER A 262 -12.11 3.50 3.10
C SER A 262 -10.92 4.28 2.58
N THR A 263 -10.88 5.59 2.89
CA THR A 263 -9.62 6.35 2.83
C THR A 263 -8.64 5.79 3.87
N VAL A 264 -7.35 6.02 3.65
CA VAL A 264 -6.29 5.55 4.56
C VAL A 264 -5.66 6.69 5.35
N ILE A 265 -5.43 6.45 6.63
CA ILE A 265 -4.88 7.43 7.56
C ILE A 265 -3.35 7.46 7.45
N GLY A 266 -2.75 8.66 7.45
CA GLY A 266 -1.31 8.88 7.41
C GLY A 266 -0.85 9.83 8.50
N ASN A 267 0.34 9.61 9.05
CA ASN A 267 0.91 10.52 10.05
C ASN A 267 1.43 11.78 9.36
N MET A 268 0.79 12.93 9.58
CA MET A 268 1.15 14.21 8.97
C MET A 268 2.46 14.78 9.55
N LEU A 269 2.80 14.42 10.79
CA LEU A 269 4.04 14.83 11.47
C LEU A 269 5.21 13.89 11.20
N TYR A 270 5.04 12.89 10.32
CA TYR A 270 6.14 12.08 9.84
C TYR A 270 6.83 12.79 8.67
N ARG A 271 8.14 13.01 8.78
CA ARG A 271 8.94 13.63 7.73
C ARG A 271 8.90 12.79 6.42
N PRO A 272 8.66 13.40 5.25
CA PRO A 272 8.78 12.70 3.96
C PRO A 272 10.13 12.01 3.78
N GLY A 273 10.11 10.83 3.16
CA GLY A 273 11.30 9.98 3.04
C GLY A 273 12.02 10.12 1.70
N ASN A 274 11.28 10.22 0.59
CA ASN A 274 11.84 10.28 -0.75
C ASN A 274 11.62 11.67 -1.37
N CYS A 275 12.71 12.42 -1.52
CA CYS A 275 12.70 13.83 -1.91
C CYS A 275 13.66 14.15 -3.06
N ARG A 276 13.78 13.25 -4.04
CA ARG A 276 14.70 13.44 -5.17
C ARG A 276 14.38 14.75 -5.92
N LEU A 277 15.44 15.53 -6.20
CA LEU A 277 15.38 16.72 -7.04
C LEU A 277 15.13 16.34 -8.51
N PRO A 278 14.51 17.22 -9.31
CA PRO A 278 14.30 16.98 -10.74
C PRO A 278 15.61 16.58 -11.44
N LEU A 279 15.56 15.52 -12.27
CA LEU A 279 16.74 15.03 -12.99
C LEU A 279 17.32 16.08 -13.94
N GLU A 280 16.45 16.94 -14.47
CA GLU A 280 16.77 18.03 -15.39
C GLU A 280 17.48 19.21 -14.70
N MET A 281 17.44 19.27 -13.36
CA MET A 281 18.12 20.32 -12.60
C MET A 281 19.65 20.15 -12.74
N PRO A 282 20.40 21.21 -13.10
CA PRO A 282 21.85 21.13 -13.23
C PRO A 282 22.53 20.63 -11.94
N ALA A 283 23.60 19.82 -12.07
CA ALA A 283 24.27 19.21 -10.92
C ALA A 283 24.78 20.23 -9.88
N GLU A 284 25.25 21.40 -10.34
CA GLU A 284 25.67 22.50 -9.48
C GLU A 284 24.51 23.07 -8.65
N MET A 285 23.35 23.23 -9.29
CA MET A 285 22.12 23.69 -8.63
C MET A 285 21.61 22.66 -7.63
N GLN A 286 21.65 21.37 -7.97
CA GLN A 286 21.33 20.29 -7.02
C GLN A 286 22.26 20.30 -5.80
N ALA A 287 23.57 20.52 -6.02
CA ALA A 287 24.54 20.62 -4.95
C ALA A 287 24.30 21.86 -4.07
N SER A 288 23.97 23.01 -4.67
CA SER A 288 23.59 24.21 -3.92
C SER A 288 22.35 23.98 -3.08
N PHE A 289 21.29 23.43 -3.68
CA PHE A 289 20.05 23.12 -3.00
C PHE A 289 20.29 22.26 -1.76
N LYS A 290 21.08 21.19 -1.88
CA LYS A 290 21.41 20.30 -0.75
C LYS A 290 22.15 21.05 0.38
N ARG A 291 23.11 21.92 0.04
CA ARG A 291 23.84 22.72 1.04
C ARG A 291 22.93 23.71 1.74
N ASP A 292 22.05 24.37 0.99
CA ASP A 292 21.12 25.37 1.51
C ASP A 292 20.04 24.73 2.38
N LEU A 293 19.56 23.54 2.01
CA LEU A 293 18.67 22.72 2.84
C LEU A 293 19.32 22.38 4.19
N GLN A 294 20.54 21.84 4.18
CA GLN A 294 21.28 21.55 5.42
C GLN A 294 21.54 22.81 6.25
N ARG A 295 21.78 23.95 5.61
CA ARG A 295 21.96 25.23 6.30
C ARG A 295 20.68 25.69 6.99
N ALA A 296 19.53 25.54 6.34
CA ALA A 296 18.23 25.85 6.93
C ALA A 296 17.93 24.93 8.11
N GLU A 297 18.22 23.63 7.98
CA GLU A 297 18.01 22.66 9.06
C GLU A 297 18.87 22.91 10.30
N ARG A 298 20.11 23.38 10.12
CA ARG A 298 20.97 23.79 11.26
C ARG A 298 20.45 25.01 12.03
N LEU A 299 19.47 25.75 11.51
CA LEU A 299 18.81 26.85 12.22
C LEU A 299 17.64 26.39 13.09
N ILE A 300 17.20 25.13 12.97
CA ILE A 300 16.14 24.58 13.81
C ILE A 300 16.69 24.47 15.24
N PRO A 301 16.00 25.04 16.26
CA PRO A 301 16.48 24.94 17.63
C PRO A 301 16.62 23.48 18.11
N PRO A 302 17.68 23.14 18.87
CA PRO A 302 17.99 21.74 19.21
C PRO A 302 16.85 20.94 19.82
N ARG A 303 16.04 21.54 20.71
CA ARG A 303 14.92 20.86 21.37
C ARG A 303 13.77 20.45 20.42
N PHE A 304 13.73 21.00 19.20
CA PHE A 304 12.76 20.62 18.17
C PHE A 304 13.34 19.70 17.10
N ALA A 305 14.66 19.47 17.11
CA ALA A 305 15.36 18.78 16.02
C ALA A 305 14.76 17.41 15.71
N GLU A 306 14.46 16.61 16.74
CA GLU A 306 13.89 15.27 16.59
C GLU A 306 12.47 15.26 15.99
N ALA A 307 11.71 16.36 16.12
CA ALA A 307 10.39 16.47 15.47
C ALA A 307 10.52 16.76 13.96
N PHE A 308 11.61 17.41 13.53
CA PHE A 308 11.85 17.78 12.13
C PHE A 308 12.60 16.69 11.36
N LEU A 309 13.67 16.17 11.97
CA LEU A 309 14.60 15.22 11.38
C LEU A 309 15.10 14.29 12.50
N PRO A 310 14.33 13.25 12.85
CA PRO A 310 14.73 12.34 13.90
C PRO A 310 15.99 11.56 13.52
N GLU A 311 16.93 11.40 14.46
CA GLU A 311 18.17 10.64 14.23
C GLU A 311 17.84 9.18 13.88
N VAL A 312 16.91 8.59 14.64
CA VAL A 312 16.37 7.26 14.38
C VAL A 312 14.86 7.38 14.16
N PRO A 313 14.38 7.34 12.90
CA PRO A 313 12.96 7.49 12.61
C PRO A 313 12.09 6.45 13.33
N PRO A 314 11.05 6.85 14.08
CA PRO A 314 10.19 5.92 14.78
C PRO A 314 9.57 4.88 13.86
N ARG A 315 9.45 3.67 14.40
CA ARG A 315 8.82 2.51 13.77
C ARG A 315 7.72 2.02 14.70
N TRP A 316 6.73 1.31 14.17
CA TRP A 316 5.67 0.73 15.01
C TRP A 316 6.21 -0.09 16.20
N TYR A 317 7.31 -0.83 16.04
CA TYR A 317 7.93 -1.60 17.13
C TYR A 317 8.73 -0.75 18.14
N SER A 318 8.89 0.56 17.93
CA SER A 318 9.55 1.45 18.91
C SER A 318 8.68 1.71 20.15
N TRP A 319 7.38 1.44 20.06
CA TRP A 319 6.36 1.76 21.07
C TRP A 319 6.06 0.61 22.04
N HIS A 320 6.80 -0.50 21.98
CA HIS A 320 6.46 -1.71 22.71
C HIS A 320 7.59 -2.16 23.63
N ALA A 321 7.25 -2.39 24.91
CA ALA A 321 8.10 -3.13 25.83
C ALA A 321 8.03 -4.65 25.61
N THR A 322 6.86 -5.27 25.38
CA THR A 322 6.78 -6.73 25.52
C THR A 322 5.86 -7.38 24.49
N HIS A 323 6.42 -8.43 23.87
CA HIS A 323 5.82 -9.54 23.12
C HIS A 323 4.70 -9.25 22.12
N MET A 324 5.09 -9.11 20.84
CA MET A 324 4.28 -9.56 19.71
C MET A 324 5.02 -10.70 19.01
N ASP A 325 4.51 -11.92 19.22
CA ASP A 325 4.82 -13.19 18.54
C ASP A 325 6.30 -13.47 18.23
N GLU A 326 6.95 -14.24 19.13
CA GLU A 326 8.06 -15.22 19.01
C GLU A 326 9.23 -15.06 18.00
N GLN A 327 9.29 -14.08 17.09
CA GLN A 327 10.19 -14.18 15.94
C GLN A 327 11.02 -12.94 15.59
N THR A 328 10.95 -11.88 16.38
CA THR A 328 12.03 -10.90 16.36
C THR A 328 12.92 -11.14 17.55
N THR A 329 14.12 -11.67 17.33
CA THR A 329 15.26 -11.47 18.22
C THR A 329 15.47 -9.97 18.39
N LEU A 330 14.74 -9.39 19.33
CA LEU A 330 14.89 -8.02 19.76
C LEU A 330 15.19 -8.13 21.25
N GLU A 331 16.31 -7.53 21.61
CA GLU A 331 16.81 -7.36 22.97
C GLU A 331 15.66 -7.13 23.95
N ALA A 332 15.80 -7.66 25.17
CA ALA A 332 14.84 -7.41 26.24
C ALA A 332 14.56 -5.90 26.31
N PRO A 333 13.29 -5.49 26.48
CA PRO A 333 12.94 -4.08 26.53
C PRO A 333 13.80 -3.34 27.55
N GLU A 334 14.39 -2.25 27.12
CA GLU A 334 15.06 -1.31 28.02
C GLU A 334 13.99 -0.52 28.78
N LEU A 335 13.52 -1.12 29.86
CA LEU A 335 12.52 -0.53 30.73
C LEU A 335 13.13 0.65 31.47
N ASP A 336 12.48 1.81 31.38
CA ASP A 336 12.81 2.97 32.19
C ASP A 336 11.58 3.38 33.02
N PRO A 337 11.46 2.89 34.26
CA PRO A 337 10.35 3.26 35.13
C PRO A 337 10.40 4.73 35.58
N GLY A 338 11.49 5.45 35.32
CA GLY A 338 11.65 6.87 35.62
C GLY A 338 11.07 7.76 34.52
N TYR A 339 11.01 7.29 33.28
CA TYR A 339 10.43 8.05 32.18
C TYR A 339 8.93 8.27 32.38
N ARG A 340 8.48 9.48 32.06
CA ARG A 340 7.07 9.86 32.01
C ARG A 340 6.84 10.47 30.65
N ALA A 341 5.98 9.84 29.84
CA ALA A 341 5.63 10.43 28.56
C ALA A 341 5.01 11.82 28.78
N PRO A 342 5.44 12.83 28.01
CA PRO A 342 4.80 14.13 28.06
C PRO A 342 3.35 14.02 27.59
N ARG A 343 2.52 14.95 28.06
CA ARG A 343 1.14 15.04 27.58
C ARG A 343 1.15 15.64 26.17
N LEU A 344 0.79 14.84 25.17
CA LEU A 344 0.53 15.34 23.83
C LEU A 344 -0.83 16.07 23.75
N ARG A 345 -1.15 16.62 22.57
CA ARG A 345 -2.38 17.41 22.40
C ARG A 345 -3.63 16.58 22.73
N PRO A 346 -4.62 17.16 23.42
CA PRO A 346 -5.86 16.46 23.71
C PRO A 346 -6.63 16.19 22.41
N LEU A 347 -6.96 14.93 22.16
CA LEU A 347 -7.79 14.55 21.02
C LEU A 347 -9.25 14.97 21.25
N LEU A 348 -10.06 14.93 20.19
CA LEU A 348 -11.46 15.34 20.19
C LEU A 348 -12.39 14.16 19.89
N GLY A 349 -13.66 14.31 20.25
CA GLY A 349 -14.72 13.34 19.96
C GLY A 349 -14.42 11.93 20.46
N GLU A 350 -14.68 10.92 19.62
CA GLU A 350 -14.53 9.51 20.00
C GLU A 350 -13.08 9.06 20.21
N LEU A 351 -12.08 9.77 19.67
CA LEU A 351 -10.68 9.48 19.97
C LEU A 351 -10.35 9.89 21.41
N ALA A 352 -10.84 11.05 21.86
CA ALA A 352 -10.66 11.51 23.24
C ALA A 352 -11.27 10.57 24.29
N GLN A 353 -12.33 9.84 23.91
CA GLN A 353 -13.12 8.97 24.79
C GLN A 353 -12.70 7.49 24.69
N ALA A 354 -11.59 7.18 24.01
CA ALA A 354 -11.13 5.80 23.89
C ALA A 354 -10.82 5.21 25.30
N PRO A 355 -11.53 4.14 25.72
CA PRO A 355 -11.35 3.59 27.04
C PRO A 355 -10.00 2.86 27.14
N ALA A 356 -9.41 2.84 28.33
CA ALA A 356 -8.29 1.97 28.64
C ALA A 356 -8.72 0.51 28.41
N ARG A 357 -8.03 -0.20 27.52
CA ARG A 357 -8.35 -1.60 27.20
C ARG A 357 -7.18 -2.36 26.61
N ILE A 358 -7.34 -3.68 26.49
CA ILE A 358 -6.39 -4.54 25.80
C ILE A 358 -6.86 -4.71 24.35
N VAL A 359 -6.06 -4.24 23.38
CA VAL A 359 -6.31 -4.43 21.95
C VAL A 359 -5.20 -5.32 21.38
N LYS A 360 -5.56 -6.51 20.88
CA LYS A 360 -4.58 -7.52 20.38
C LYS A 360 -3.40 -7.71 21.36
N ARG A 361 -3.69 -7.95 22.63
CA ARG A 361 -2.73 -8.15 23.75
C ARG A 361 -1.94 -6.90 24.18
N ILE A 362 -2.17 -5.74 23.56
CA ILE A 362 -1.53 -4.48 23.96
C ILE A 362 -2.46 -3.73 24.90
N ARG A 363 -2.02 -3.51 26.14
CA ARG A 363 -2.72 -2.67 27.11
C ARG A 363 -2.54 -1.20 26.73
N THR A 364 -3.65 -0.48 26.67
CA THR A 364 -3.70 0.98 26.47
C THR A 364 -4.18 1.65 27.76
N GLU A 365 -3.76 2.90 27.97
CA GLU A 365 -4.21 3.73 29.09
C GLU A 365 -5.36 4.64 28.68
N GLN A 366 -6.13 5.15 29.63
CA GLN A 366 -7.30 5.97 29.32
C GLN A 366 -6.86 7.29 28.69
N GLY A 367 -7.42 7.64 27.52
CA GLY A 367 -7.02 8.82 26.77
C GLY A 367 -5.65 8.72 26.09
N ALA A 368 -4.91 7.62 26.29
CA ALA A 368 -3.70 7.31 25.55
C ALA A 368 -4.00 6.19 24.54
N HIS A 369 -3.57 6.36 23.29
CA HIS A 369 -3.78 5.31 22.29
C HIS A 369 -2.62 4.30 22.22
N TRP A 370 -1.51 4.60 22.90
CA TRP A 370 -0.26 3.84 22.91
C TRP A 370 -0.11 2.91 24.11
N ALA A 371 0.91 2.05 24.07
CA ALA A 371 1.31 1.19 25.18
C ALA A 371 2.15 1.95 26.22
N ASP A 372 2.37 1.32 27.38
CA ASP A 372 3.13 1.87 28.52
C ASP A 372 4.46 2.54 28.08
N PRO A 373 4.64 3.85 28.34
CA PRO A 373 5.84 4.61 28.02
C PRO A 373 7.14 4.07 28.62
N ALA A 374 7.08 3.37 29.75
CA ALA A 374 8.26 2.77 30.37
C ALA A 374 8.97 1.78 29.42
N GLY A 375 8.22 1.22 28.47
CA GLY A 375 8.71 0.28 27.46
C GLY A 375 9.17 0.86 26.14
N TRP A 376 9.10 2.18 25.96
CA TRP A 376 9.46 2.79 24.69
C TRP A 376 10.96 2.82 24.49
N LYS A 377 11.40 2.65 23.24
CA LYS A 377 12.82 2.82 22.88
C LYS A 377 13.28 4.26 23.18
N PRO A 378 14.53 4.49 23.66
CA PRO A 378 15.03 5.83 23.94
C PRO A 378 14.90 6.81 22.77
N SER A 379 15.16 6.35 21.53
CA SER A 379 15.01 7.19 20.34
C SER A 379 13.56 7.64 20.08
N LEU A 380 12.57 6.86 20.49
CA LEU A 380 11.17 7.28 20.41
C LEU A 380 10.88 8.37 21.44
N ARG A 381 11.39 8.25 22.66
CA ARG A 381 11.18 9.24 23.74
C ARG A 381 11.64 10.63 23.29
N ALA A 382 12.84 10.72 22.72
CA ALA A 382 13.38 11.99 22.19
C ALA A 382 12.47 12.64 21.13
N VAL A 383 11.86 11.84 20.24
CA VAL A 383 10.88 12.33 19.27
C VAL A 383 9.61 12.82 19.95
N ILE A 384 9.07 12.06 20.91
CA ILE A 384 7.83 12.44 21.60
C ILE A 384 8.04 13.68 22.48
N ASP A 385 9.20 13.83 23.12
CA ASP A 385 9.56 15.04 23.87
C ASP A 385 9.65 16.27 22.95
N ALA A 386 10.31 16.14 21.80
CA ALA A 386 10.40 17.22 20.81
C ALA A 386 9.04 17.58 20.20
N VAL A 387 8.17 16.59 19.98
CA VAL A 387 6.79 16.79 19.49
C VAL A 387 5.92 17.47 20.54
N ALA A 388 6.06 17.09 21.82
CA ALA A 388 5.36 17.77 22.91
C ALA A 388 5.76 19.25 22.99
N ALA A 389 7.06 19.54 22.96
CA ALA A 389 7.57 20.91 22.90
C ALA A 389 7.07 21.66 21.66
N LEU A 390 6.98 20.98 20.51
CA LEU A 390 6.43 21.54 19.27
C LEU A 390 4.96 21.96 19.42
N HIS A 391 4.17 21.20 20.17
CA HIS A 391 2.77 21.50 20.43
C HIS A 391 2.54 22.58 21.49
N GLU A 392 3.46 22.71 22.45
CA GLU A 392 3.45 23.81 23.42
C GLU A 392 3.73 25.17 22.75
N ARG A 393 4.55 25.18 21.69
CA ARG A 393 4.90 26.36 20.88
C ARG A 393 5.46 27.54 21.69
N GLU A 394 5.96 27.30 22.90
CA GLU A 394 6.72 28.28 23.65
C GLU A 394 8.04 28.51 22.93
N LEU A 395 8.41 29.76 22.63
CA LEU A 395 9.64 30.09 21.91
C LEU A 395 10.36 31.26 22.60
N THR A 396 11.66 31.09 22.85
CA THR A 396 12.52 32.22 23.19
C THR A 396 12.64 33.18 22.00
N GLN A 397 13.08 34.42 22.25
CA GLN A 397 13.30 35.39 21.18
C GLN A 397 14.35 34.90 20.16
N GLN A 398 15.41 34.23 20.63
CA GLN A 398 16.46 33.68 19.78
C GLN A 398 15.92 32.55 18.90
N GLU A 399 15.14 31.62 19.46
CA GLU A 399 14.52 30.54 18.69
C GLU A 399 13.55 31.07 17.65
N ARG A 400 12.75 32.09 18.00
CA ARG A 400 11.84 32.76 17.06
C ARG A 400 12.59 33.39 15.89
N GLN A 401 13.73 34.04 16.16
CA GLN A 401 14.57 34.61 15.10
C GLN A 401 15.20 33.52 14.22
N ALA A 402 15.69 32.43 14.82
CA ALA A 402 16.26 31.30 14.10
C ALA A 402 15.24 30.63 13.18
N LEU A 403 14.02 30.37 13.69
CA LEU A 403 12.91 29.80 12.92
C LEU A 403 12.45 30.70 11.77
N ARG A 404 12.40 32.03 11.96
CA ARG A 404 12.11 32.98 10.87
C ARG A 404 13.17 32.90 9.77
N ARG A 405 14.45 32.85 10.14
CA ARG A 405 15.55 32.70 9.18
C ARG A 405 15.50 31.34 8.46
N ALA A 406 15.20 30.26 9.17
CA ALA A 406 14.98 28.94 8.58
C ALA A 406 13.81 28.98 7.58
N SER A 407 12.70 29.60 7.96
CA SER A 407 11.50 29.74 7.11
C SER A 407 11.82 30.44 5.79
N GLU A 408 12.56 31.55 5.83
CA GLU A 408 12.95 32.27 4.60
C GLU A 408 13.86 31.42 3.69
N LEU A 409 14.79 30.65 4.26
CA LEU A 409 15.60 29.72 3.48
C LEU A 409 14.77 28.59 2.85
N PHE A 410 13.81 28.02 3.58
CA PHE A 410 12.92 27.02 3.02
C PHE A 410 12.03 27.60 1.90
N LYS A 411 11.53 28.83 2.05
CA LYS A 411 10.81 29.54 0.97
C LYS A 411 11.68 29.72 -0.28
N GLN A 412 12.95 30.11 -0.11
CA GLN A 412 13.90 30.24 -1.23
C GLN A 412 14.16 28.88 -1.90
N LEU A 413 14.33 27.81 -1.12
CA LEU A 413 14.44 26.45 -1.66
C LEU A 413 13.21 26.08 -2.48
N LEU A 414 12.00 26.40 -2.00
CA LEU A 414 10.77 26.14 -2.73
C LEU A 414 10.61 27.03 -3.98
N GLN A 415 11.27 28.18 -4.08
CA GLN A 415 11.34 28.91 -5.36
C GLN A 415 12.20 28.16 -6.40
N ALA A 416 13.24 27.44 -5.95
CA ALA A 416 14.09 26.62 -6.81
C ALA A 416 13.50 25.24 -7.14
N CYS A 417 12.64 24.71 -6.26
CA CYS A 417 11.95 23.43 -6.41
C CYS A 417 10.62 23.46 -5.63
N ASP A 418 9.54 23.91 -6.30
CA ASP A 418 8.22 24.23 -5.73
C ASP A 418 7.55 23.12 -4.93
N ASN A 419 7.87 21.86 -5.23
CA ASN A 419 7.24 20.70 -4.66
C ASN A 419 8.22 19.82 -3.87
N HIS A 420 9.31 20.38 -3.35
CA HIS A 420 10.29 19.62 -2.58
C HIS A 420 9.72 19.22 -1.20
N PRO A 421 9.36 17.93 -0.97
CA PRO A 421 8.47 17.55 0.13
C PRO A 421 9.08 17.80 1.51
N VAL A 422 10.39 17.62 1.64
CA VAL A 422 11.12 17.88 2.90
C VAL A 422 11.20 19.37 3.22
N ALA A 423 11.40 20.23 2.21
CA ALA A 423 11.48 21.67 2.44
C ALA A 423 10.09 22.22 2.81
N THR A 424 9.03 21.72 2.15
CA THR A 424 7.64 22.01 2.49
C THR A 424 7.31 21.56 3.91
N PHE A 425 7.70 20.33 4.30
CA PHE A 425 7.49 19.81 5.65
C PHE A 425 8.17 20.68 6.73
N ASN A 426 9.45 20.99 6.55
CA ASN A 426 10.18 21.81 7.52
C ASN A 426 9.58 23.22 7.62
N LEU A 427 9.21 23.84 6.48
CA LEU A 427 8.56 25.15 6.49
C LEU A 427 7.19 25.11 7.17
N ALA A 428 6.44 24.02 7.01
CA ALA A 428 5.17 23.81 7.70
C ALA A 428 5.36 23.81 9.22
N LEU A 429 6.33 23.05 9.73
CA LEU A 429 6.62 22.99 11.17
C LEU A 429 7.17 24.32 11.70
N CYS A 430 7.99 25.05 10.94
CA CYS A 430 8.40 26.41 11.31
C CYS A 430 7.20 27.36 11.39
N THR A 431 6.28 27.29 10.42
CA THR A 431 5.07 28.12 10.39
C THR A 431 4.15 27.81 11.57
N TYR A 432 3.96 26.53 11.88
CA TYR A 432 3.22 26.04 13.05
C TYR A 432 3.81 26.56 14.37
N LEU A 433 5.12 26.40 14.58
CA LEU A 433 5.83 26.87 15.77
C LEU A 433 5.76 28.38 15.94
N LEU A 434 5.87 29.14 14.85
CA LEU A 434 5.80 30.60 14.89
C LEU A 434 4.40 31.12 15.22
N GLY A 435 3.35 30.28 15.05
CA GLY A 435 1.95 30.61 15.32
C GLY A 435 1.41 31.70 14.38
N ALA A 436 1.96 31.78 13.17
CA ALA A 436 1.59 32.83 12.21
C ALA A 436 0.33 32.49 11.41
N ASP A 437 0.17 31.23 11.00
CA ASP A 437 -0.94 30.74 10.18
C ASP A 437 -1.03 29.20 10.26
N ASP A 438 -1.91 28.70 11.13
CA ASP A 438 -2.06 27.26 11.39
C ASP A 438 -2.74 26.51 10.23
N GLU A 439 -3.61 27.19 9.48
CA GLU A 439 -4.26 26.63 8.31
C GLU A 439 -3.24 26.46 7.18
N ALA A 440 -2.38 27.46 6.94
CA ALA A 440 -1.26 27.33 6.01
C ALA A 440 -0.30 26.21 6.43
N ALA A 441 0.10 26.15 7.71
CA ALA A 441 0.97 25.08 8.19
C ALA A 441 0.36 23.69 7.91
N THR A 442 -0.94 23.52 8.19
CA THR A 442 -1.66 22.26 7.95
C THR A 442 -1.72 21.91 6.46
N ARG A 443 -2.05 22.87 5.58
CA ARG A 443 -2.01 22.68 4.12
C ARG A 443 -0.63 22.25 3.63
N MET A 444 0.43 22.86 4.15
CA MET A 444 1.80 22.52 3.78
C MET A 444 2.22 21.12 4.25
N LEU A 445 1.73 20.63 5.40
CA LEU A 445 1.94 19.24 5.82
C LEU A 445 1.27 18.25 4.85
N ILE A 446 0.06 18.59 4.36
CA ILE A 446 -0.66 17.80 3.35
C ILE A 446 0.15 17.78 2.05
N ASP A 447 0.61 18.93 1.57
CA ASP A 447 1.41 19.04 0.35
C ASP A 447 2.75 18.29 0.46
N ALA A 448 3.42 18.38 1.60
CA ALA A 448 4.65 17.63 1.86
C ALA A 448 4.42 16.10 1.74
N ALA A 449 3.27 15.60 2.18
CA ALA A 449 2.87 14.20 2.01
C ALA A 449 2.50 13.85 0.58
N ARG A 450 1.80 14.76 -0.11
CA ARG A 450 1.39 14.62 -1.51
C ARG A 450 2.58 14.51 -2.46
N PHE A 451 3.65 15.27 -2.20
CA PHE A 451 4.80 15.37 -3.11
C PHE A 451 5.98 14.45 -2.75
N ASP A 452 5.86 13.63 -1.69
CA ASP A 452 6.79 12.52 -1.46
C ASP A 452 6.84 11.63 -2.71
N ARG A 453 8.04 11.24 -3.16
CA ARG A 453 8.21 10.50 -4.42
C ARG A 453 7.86 9.02 -4.31
N ALA A 454 7.85 8.48 -3.09
CA ALA A 454 7.46 7.11 -2.82
C ALA A 454 6.86 7.02 -1.41
N PRO A 455 5.66 7.59 -1.23
CA PRO A 455 5.01 7.68 0.06
C PRO A 455 4.63 6.29 0.59
N ARG A 456 4.83 6.10 1.89
CA ARG A 456 4.44 4.86 2.63
C ARG A 456 3.30 5.13 3.61
N ARG A 457 2.53 6.19 3.36
CA ARG A 457 1.39 6.67 4.15
C ARG A 457 0.23 7.00 3.22
N GLY A 458 -0.98 7.01 3.76
CA GLY A 458 -2.09 7.69 3.11
C GLY A 458 -1.75 9.18 2.94
N ASN A 459 -2.07 9.73 1.79
CA ASN A 459 -1.95 11.16 1.51
C ASN A 459 -3.14 11.64 0.67
N GLN A 460 -3.14 12.93 0.34
CA GLN A 460 -4.23 13.53 -0.45
C GLN A 460 -4.49 12.78 -1.76
N VAL A 461 -3.44 12.39 -2.50
CA VAL A 461 -3.59 11.71 -3.81
C VAL A 461 -4.25 10.35 -3.65
N SER A 462 -3.78 9.50 -2.74
CA SER A 462 -4.37 8.17 -2.53
C SER A 462 -5.81 8.24 -2.03
N ASN A 463 -6.10 9.22 -1.17
CA ASN A 463 -7.43 9.37 -0.57
C ASN A 463 -8.42 10.03 -1.53
N ASP A 464 -7.98 10.94 -2.41
CA ASP A 464 -8.83 11.51 -3.45
C ASP A 464 -9.21 10.47 -4.49
N ILE A 465 -8.30 9.57 -4.87
CA ILE A 465 -8.64 8.41 -5.70
C ILE A 465 -9.77 7.58 -5.09
N VAL A 466 -9.71 7.34 -3.77
CA VAL A 466 -10.76 6.60 -3.05
C VAL A 466 -12.09 7.37 -3.07
N ARG A 467 -12.07 8.67 -2.77
CA ARG A 467 -13.27 9.53 -2.77
C ARG A 467 -13.90 9.64 -4.15
N GLU A 468 -13.08 9.90 -5.16
CA GLU A 468 -13.51 10.01 -6.56
C GLU A 468 -14.04 8.70 -7.10
N LEU A 469 -13.46 7.56 -6.70
CA LEU A 469 -13.98 6.25 -7.07
C LEU A 469 -15.33 6.01 -6.40
N ALA A 470 -15.43 6.22 -5.09
CA ALA A 470 -16.68 6.02 -4.35
C ALA A 470 -17.83 6.89 -4.90
N ALA A 471 -17.55 8.12 -5.31
CA ALA A 471 -18.54 9.03 -5.87
C ALA A 471 -19.15 8.57 -7.21
N ARG A 472 -18.59 7.54 -7.86
CA ARG A 472 -19.11 6.97 -9.12
C ARG A 472 -20.15 5.87 -8.91
N TYR A 473 -20.29 5.38 -7.68
CA TYR A 473 -21.13 4.25 -7.34
C TYR A 473 -22.42 4.70 -6.66
N ASP A 474 -23.48 3.90 -6.77
CA ASP A 474 -24.69 4.10 -5.97
C ASP A 474 -24.34 3.88 -4.48
N PRO A 475 -24.77 4.77 -3.57
CA PRO A 475 -24.57 4.59 -2.13
C PRO A 475 -25.02 3.22 -1.59
N ALA A 476 -26.05 2.61 -2.21
CA ALA A 476 -26.55 1.29 -1.84
C ALA A 476 -25.60 0.13 -2.21
N GLU A 477 -24.68 0.35 -3.14
CA GLU A 477 -23.70 -0.63 -3.60
C GLU A 477 -22.33 -0.40 -2.95
N LEU A 478 -21.98 0.87 -2.71
CA LEU A 478 -20.71 1.28 -2.15
C LEU A 478 -20.87 2.41 -1.14
N THR A 479 -20.44 2.15 0.09
CA THR A 479 -20.35 3.14 1.16
C THR A 479 -18.91 3.65 1.31
N LEU A 480 -18.70 4.96 1.21
CA LEU A 480 -17.43 5.60 1.53
C LEU A 480 -17.27 5.73 3.05
N LEU A 481 -16.18 5.16 3.60
CA LEU A 481 -15.67 5.54 4.92
C LEU A 481 -14.50 6.51 4.74
N ASP A 482 -14.74 7.81 4.92
CA ASP A 482 -13.65 8.78 4.92
C ASP A 482 -12.92 8.82 6.28
N ALA A 483 -12.18 7.74 6.56
CA ALA A 483 -11.43 7.56 7.80
C ALA A 483 -10.39 8.67 8.04
N GLU A 484 -9.76 9.18 6.99
CA GLU A 484 -8.82 10.30 7.09
C GLU A 484 -9.51 11.59 7.53
N ALA A 485 -10.65 11.95 6.92
CA ALA A 485 -11.41 13.13 7.32
C ALA A 485 -11.95 13.00 8.77
N LEU A 486 -12.45 11.82 9.15
CA LEU A 486 -12.89 11.56 10.52
C LEU A 486 -11.76 11.72 11.54
N PHE A 487 -10.56 11.22 11.24
CA PHE A 487 -9.42 11.37 12.13
C PHE A 487 -8.94 12.82 12.19
N ARG A 488 -8.91 13.55 11.07
CA ARG A 488 -8.58 14.99 11.07
C ARG A 488 -9.56 15.79 11.92
N ALA A 489 -10.86 15.55 11.80
CA ALA A 489 -11.88 16.22 12.61
C ALA A 489 -11.74 15.93 14.12
N ARG A 490 -11.08 14.83 14.48
CA ARG A 490 -10.87 14.38 15.86
C ARG A 490 -9.45 14.69 16.38
N CYS A 491 -8.59 15.29 15.56
CA CYS A 491 -7.26 15.73 15.93
C CYS A 491 -7.19 17.27 15.97
N PRO A 492 -6.53 17.88 16.96
CA PRO A 492 -6.35 19.33 17.01
C PRO A 492 -5.66 19.86 15.74
N ASP A 493 -6.09 21.05 15.31
CA ASP A 493 -5.63 21.73 14.10
C ASP A 493 -5.87 20.93 12.80
N GLY A 494 -6.62 19.81 12.86
CA GLY A 494 -6.76 18.89 11.75
C GLY A 494 -5.47 18.13 11.40
N ILE A 495 -4.49 18.09 12.31
CA ILE A 495 -3.18 17.45 12.11
C ILE A 495 -3.16 16.08 12.79
N ILE A 496 -3.19 15.01 11.98
CA ILE A 496 -3.03 13.63 12.46
C ILE A 496 -1.56 13.39 12.81
N GLY A 497 -1.27 13.30 14.10
CA GLY A 497 0.10 13.20 14.61
C GLY A 497 0.38 11.92 15.40
N TRP A 498 1.44 12.01 16.21
CA TRP A 498 1.94 10.92 17.04
C TRP A 498 0.98 10.49 18.15
N GLU A 499 -0.09 11.27 18.38
CA GLU A 499 -1.14 10.93 19.33
C GLU A 499 -1.91 9.66 18.94
N VAL A 500 -2.03 9.41 17.63
CA VAL A 500 -2.79 8.30 17.07
C VAL A 500 -1.98 7.44 16.10
N MET A 501 -0.74 7.85 15.80
CA MET A 501 0.15 7.18 14.86
C MET A 501 1.43 6.71 15.54
N MET A 502 1.85 5.48 15.20
CA MET A 502 3.06 4.86 15.71
C MET A 502 4.28 5.12 14.81
N ASP A 503 4.06 5.30 13.52
CA ASP A 503 5.08 5.64 12.56
C ASP A 503 4.45 6.37 11.38
N VAL A 504 5.02 6.25 10.18
CA VAL A 504 4.53 6.87 8.96
C VAL A 504 3.06 6.50 8.66
N CYS A 505 2.61 5.29 8.99
CA CYS A 505 1.29 4.80 8.59
C CYS A 505 0.56 3.91 9.60
N HIS A 506 1.23 3.35 10.60
CA HIS A 506 0.58 2.44 11.55
C HIS A 506 -0.19 3.21 12.61
N ILE A 507 -1.47 2.90 12.76
CA ILE A 507 -2.34 3.50 13.77
C ILE A 507 -2.09 2.82 15.11
N HIS A 508 -2.12 3.60 16.20
CA HIS A 508 -2.05 3.11 17.57
C HIS A 508 -3.18 2.13 17.90
N PRO A 509 -2.97 1.09 18.74
CA PRO A 509 -4.01 0.11 19.08
C PRO A 509 -5.29 0.74 19.63
N GLY A 510 -5.15 1.75 20.50
CA GLY A 510 -6.29 2.47 21.05
C GLY A 510 -7.03 3.34 20.04
N ALA A 511 -6.43 3.69 18.89
CA ALA A 511 -7.09 4.46 17.83
C ALA A 511 -7.71 3.53 16.76
N ARG A 512 -7.14 2.34 16.52
CA ARG A 512 -7.78 1.28 15.72
C ARG A 512 -9.13 0.88 16.28
N ALA A 513 -9.25 0.91 17.60
CA ALA A 513 -10.48 0.76 18.35
C ALA A 513 -11.63 1.61 17.81
N THR A 514 -11.38 2.91 17.71
CA THR A 514 -12.34 3.91 17.24
C THR A 514 -12.63 3.70 15.76
N LEU A 515 -11.59 3.41 14.96
CA LEU A 515 -11.77 3.06 13.54
C LEU A 515 -12.67 1.84 13.33
N MET A 516 -12.63 0.82 14.21
CA MET A 516 -13.54 -0.34 14.08
C MET A 516 -15.00 0.06 14.31
N ARG A 517 -15.28 1.04 15.18
CA ARG A 517 -16.64 1.57 15.35
C ARG A 517 -17.09 2.38 14.14
N ASP A 518 -16.18 3.17 13.55
CA ASP A 518 -16.44 3.86 12.29
C ASP A 518 -16.75 2.90 11.15
N LEU A 519 -15.98 1.81 11.04
CA LEU A 519 -16.23 0.73 10.10
C LEU A 519 -17.56 0.03 10.36
N ALA A 520 -17.91 -0.25 11.62
CA ALA A 520 -19.20 -0.85 11.94
C ALA A 520 -20.36 0.03 11.44
N ARG A 521 -20.29 1.35 11.64
CA ARG A 521 -21.28 2.29 11.10
C ARG A 521 -21.35 2.26 9.58
N ALA A 522 -20.21 2.27 8.89
CA ALA A 522 -20.17 2.17 7.43
C ALA A 522 -20.68 0.81 6.91
N VAL A 523 -20.50 -0.26 7.69
CA VAL A 523 -21.01 -1.59 7.35
C VAL A 523 -22.52 -1.70 7.58
N LEU A 524 -23.08 -0.95 8.54
CA LEU A 524 -24.51 -0.94 8.84
C LEU A 524 -25.29 0.08 8.02
N THR A 525 -24.60 1.02 7.37
CA THR A 525 -25.22 1.97 6.44
C THR A 525 -25.42 1.24 5.10
N PRO A 526 -26.67 1.12 4.61
CA PRO A 526 -26.96 0.50 3.33
C PRO A 526 -26.33 1.26 2.18
#